data_AF-A0A5C1MFS5-F1
#
_entry.id   AF-A0A5C1MFS5-F1
#
_cell.length_a   1.000
_cell.length_b   1.000
_cell.length_c   1.000
_cell.angle_alpha   90.00
_cell.angle_beta   90.00
_cell.angle_gamma   90.00
#
_symmetry.space_group_name_H-M   'P 1'
#
loop_
_entity.id
_entity.type
_entity.pdbx_description
1 polymer ?
#
loop_
_entity_poly.entity_id
_entity_poly.type
_entity_poly.pdbx_seq_one_letter_code
_entity_poly.pdbx_strand_id
1 'polypeptide(L)'
;MIELNLAFVVQVINFGILVLVLNVFLYKPIRKVLADRRQVIDSAREKAASVDQEVQEKMARYEARLRDAKTEAAGRRAEALKEAQAEETAVLEKARKEAAASLEAIRGKVAKEAADARALLKQQAEALSGDICEKILGRSL
;
A
#
# COMPACT_ATOMS: atom_id res chain seq x y z
N MET A 1 -74.86 6.29 -66.38
CA MET A 1 -74.13 7.55 -66.07
C MET A 1 -73.96 7.59 -64.57
N ILE A 2 -72.77 7.93 -64.07
CA ILE A 2 -72.58 8.10 -62.63
C ILE A 2 -73.32 9.39 -62.25
N GLU A 3 -74.56 9.27 -61.78
CA GLU A 3 -75.27 10.42 -61.26
C GLU A 3 -74.66 10.77 -59.89
N LEU A 4 -73.94 11.89 -59.84
CA LEU A 4 -73.52 12.52 -58.60
C LEU A 4 -74.76 13.09 -57.90
N ASN A 5 -75.53 12.21 -57.28
CA ASN A 5 -76.70 12.57 -56.51
C ASN A 5 -76.29 12.99 -55.09
N LEU A 6 -77.14 13.79 -54.43
CA LEU A 6 -76.92 14.29 -53.06
C LEU A 6 -76.57 13.15 -52.07
N ALA A 7 -77.13 11.97 -52.29
CA ALA A 7 -76.83 10.75 -51.51
C ALA A 7 -75.35 10.35 -51.54
N PHE A 8 -74.66 10.51 -52.68
CA PHE A 8 -73.22 10.23 -52.79
C PHE A 8 -72.40 11.19 -51.93
N VAL A 9 -72.75 12.48 -51.94
CA VAL A 9 -72.09 13.50 -51.10
C VAL A 9 -72.32 13.19 -49.62
N VAL A 10 -73.54 12.84 -49.22
CA VAL A 10 -73.86 12.44 -47.85
C VAL A 10 -73.09 11.19 -47.41
N GLN A 11 -72.92 10.21 -48.31
CA GLN A 11 -72.15 8.99 -48.02
C GLN A 11 -70.65 9.27 -47.86
N VAL A 12 -70.06 10.15 -48.68
CA VAL A 12 -68.67 10.59 -48.51
C VAL A 12 -68.47 11.32 -47.20
N ILE A 13 -69.41 12.20 -46.81
CA ILE A 13 -69.37 12.88 -45.51
C ILE A 13 -69.47 11.87 -44.36
N ASN A 14 -70.39 10.90 -44.44
CA ASN A 14 -70.55 9.86 -43.42
C ASN A 14 -69.27 9.02 -43.28
N PHE A 15 -68.68 8.58 -44.39
CA PHE A 15 -67.41 7.86 -44.38
C PHE A 15 -66.26 8.71 -43.83
N GLY A 16 -66.20 9.99 -44.18
CA GLY A 16 -65.23 10.93 -43.62
C GLY A 16 -65.35 11.06 -42.11
N ILE A 17 -66.57 11.19 -41.58
CA ILE A 17 -66.83 11.22 -40.14
C ILE A 17 -66.38 9.89 -39.49
N LEU A 18 -66.70 8.74 -40.09
CA LEU A 18 -66.28 7.43 -39.59
C LEU A 18 -64.75 7.31 -39.52
N VAL A 19 -64.04 7.74 -40.55
CA VAL A 19 -62.57 7.77 -40.58
C VAL A 19 -62.02 8.69 -39.48
N LEU A 20 -62.64 9.84 -39.25
CA LEU A 20 -62.25 10.78 -38.21
C LEU A 20 -62.43 10.17 -36.81
N VAL A 21 -63.57 9.52 -36.56
CA VAL A 21 -63.84 8.78 -35.32
C VAL A 21 -62.82 7.66 -35.14
N LEU A 22 -62.57 6.85 -36.16
CA LEU A 22 -61.63 5.73 -36.09
C LEU A 22 -60.19 6.20 -35.88
N ASN A 23 -59.80 7.33 -36.48
CA ASN A 23 -58.49 7.94 -36.30
C ASN A 23 -58.27 8.35 -34.83
N VAL A 24 -59.27 8.99 -34.21
CA VAL A 24 -59.20 9.45 -32.83
C VAL A 24 -59.29 8.30 -31.83
N PHE A 25 -60.23 7.37 -32.03
CA PHE A 25 -60.54 6.29 -31.08
C PHE A 25 -59.65 5.05 -31.21
N LEU A 26 -59.08 4.77 -32.38
CA LEU A 26 -58.35 3.51 -32.62
C LEU A 26 -56.90 3.76 -33.04
N TYR A 27 -56.67 4.50 -34.12
CA TYR A 27 -55.31 4.65 -34.64
C TYR A 27 -54.39 5.43 -33.70
N LYS A 28 -54.89 6.51 -33.09
CA LYS A 28 -54.11 7.31 -32.14
C LYS A 28 -53.72 6.53 -30.87
N PRO A 29 -54.63 5.82 -30.16
CA PRO A 29 -54.23 5.04 -28.98
C PRO A 29 -53.35 3.83 -29.33
N ILE A 30 -53.59 3.13 -30.45
CA ILE A 30 -52.73 2.00 -30.85
C ILE A 30 -51.30 2.49 -31.11
N ARG A 31 -51.12 3.59 -31.85
CA ARG A 31 -49.79 4.17 -32.08
C ARG A 31 -49.12 4.60 -30.79
N LYS A 32 -49.88 5.17 -29.85
CA LYS A 32 -49.36 5.54 -28.53
C LYS A 32 -48.84 4.32 -27.76
N VAL A 33 -49.64 3.25 -27.66
CA VAL A 33 -49.21 2.01 -26.98
C VAL A 33 -47.97 1.41 -27.63
N LEU A 34 -47.89 1.45 -28.96
CA LEU A 34 -46.73 0.93 -29.68
C LEU A 34 -45.46 1.78 -29.45
N ALA A 35 -45.61 3.11 -29.37
CA ALA A 35 -44.54 4.03 -29.04
C ALA A 35 -44.09 3.86 -27.58
N ASP A 36 -45.02 3.78 -26.63
CA ASP A 36 -44.75 3.56 -25.22
C ASP A 36 -43.98 2.23 -25.02
N ARG A 37 -44.40 1.15 -25.70
CA ARG A 37 -43.68 -0.14 -25.66
C ARG A 37 -42.26 -0.03 -26.20
N ARG A 38 -42.06 0.66 -27.33
CA ARG A 38 -40.71 0.89 -27.88
C ARG A 38 -39.85 1.68 -26.91
N GLN A 39 -40.37 2.77 -26.35
CA GLN A 39 -39.66 3.60 -25.38
C GLN A 39 -39.27 2.82 -24.11
N VAL A 40 -40.14 1.95 -23.59
CA VAL A 40 -39.81 1.10 -22.44
C VAL A 40 -38.67 0.13 -22.76
N ILE A 41 -38.69 -0.49 -23.95
CA ILE A 41 -37.63 -1.42 -24.37
C ILE A 41 -36.31 -0.68 -24.59
N ASP A 42 -36.34 0.45 -25.28
CA ASP A 42 -35.15 1.23 -25.59
C ASP A 42 -34.53 1.80 -24.31
N SER A 43 -35.33 2.36 -23.41
CA SER A 43 -34.85 2.83 -22.10
C SER A 43 -34.34 1.71 -21.20
N ALA A 44 -34.93 0.50 -21.25
CA ALA A 44 -34.41 -0.65 -20.52
C ALA A 44 -33.05 -1.09 -21.06
N ARG A 45 -32.87 -1.08 -22.39
CA ARG A 45 -31.58 -1.39 -23.04
C ARG A 45 -30.51 -0.35 -22.70
N GLU A 46 -30.86 0.93 -22.76
CA GLU A 46 -29.95 2.02 -22.42
C GLU A 46 -29.53 1.94 -20.95
N LYS A 47 -30.47 1.68 -20.04
CA LYS A 47 -30.17 1.45 -18.62
C LYS A 47 -29.24 0.26 -18.43
N ALA A 48 -29.51 -0.88 -19.07
CA ALA A 48 -28.64 -2.05 -18.99
C ALA A 48 -27.21 -1.73 -19.46
N ALA A 49 -27.07 -1.07 -20.62
CA ALA A 49 -25.78 -0.65 -21.15
C ALA A 49 -25.04 0.32 -20.20
N SER A 50 -25.76 1.29 -19.61
CA SER A 50 -25.18 2.23 -18.65
C SER A 50 -24.71 1.54 -17.37
N VAL A 51 -25.47 0.57 -16.87
CA VAL A 51 -25.10 -0.22 -15.68
C VAL A 51 -23.89 -1.08 -15.97
N ASP A 52 -23.84 -1.75 -17.13
CA ASP A 52 -22.68 -2.54 -17.54
C ASP A 52 -21.42 -1.67 -17.64
N GLN A 53 -21.54 -0.47 -18.22
CA GLN A 53 -20.43 0.48 -18.30
C GLN A 53 -19.98 0.96 -16.92
N GLU A 54 -20.91 1.30 -16.03
CA GLU A 54 -20.59 1.68 -14.65
C GLU A 54 -19.91 0.55 -13.88
N VAL A 55 -20.37 -0.70 -14.07
CA VAL A 55 -19.76 -1.88 -13.43
C VAL A 55 -18.35 -2.08 -13.94
N GLN A 56 -18.13 -2.01 -15.26
CA GLN A 56 -16.79 -2.11 -15.84
C GLN A 56 -15.87 -0.99 -15.33
N GLU A 57 -16.35 0.24 -15.25
CA GLU A 57 -15.57 1.36 -14.74
C GLU A 57 -15.24 1.19 -13.25
N LYS A 58 -16.22 0.80 -12.43
CA LYS A 58 -16.00 0.50 -11.01
C LYS A 58 -15.01 -0.63 -10.83
N MET A 59 -15.06 -1.66 -11.68
CA MET A 59 -14.14 -2.79 -11.61
C MET A 59 -12.72 -2.39 -12.01
N ALA A 60 -12.56 -1.64 -13.11
CA ALA A 60 -11.26 -1.10 -13.50
C ALA A 60 -10.65 -0.20 -12.41
N ARG A 61 -11.47 0.67 -11.78
CA ARG A 61 -11.02 1.50 -10.65
C ARG A 61 -10.64 0.66 -9.43
N TYR A 62 -11.38 -0.40 -9.13
CA TYR A 62 -11.08 -1.31 -8.02
C TYR A 62 -9.77 -2.06 -8.26
N GLU A 63 -9.56 -2.61 -9.45
CA GLU A 63 -8.32 -3.29 -9.83
C GLU A 63 -7.12 -2.35 -9.80
N ALA A 64 -7.27 -1.11 -10.30
CA ALA A 64 -6.23 -0.08 -10.21
C ALA A 64 -5.86 0.21 -8.75
N ARG A 65 -6.84 0.47 -7.88
CA ARG A 65 -6.61 0.70 -6.45
C ARG A 65 -5.94 -0.49 -5.76
N LEU A 66 -6.33 -1.71 -6.12
CA LEU A 66 -5.72 -2.92 -5.58
C LEU A 66 -4.25 -3.05 -6.00
N ARG A 67 -3.95 -2.72 -7.26
CA ARG A 67 -2.58 -2.71 -7.79
C ARG A 67 -1.73 -1.64 -7.12
N ASP A 68 -2.27 -0.44 -6.95
CA ASP A 68 -1.59 0.67 -6.27
C ASP A 68 -1.31 0.32 -4.80
N ALA A 69 -2.30 -0.19 -4.08
CA ALA A 69 -2.15 -0.62 -2.69
C ALA A 69 -1.10 -1.74 -2.54
N LYS A 70 -1.05 -2.71 -3.47
CA LYS A 70 -0.01 -3.75 -3.47
C LYS A 70 1.38 -3.16 -3.72
N THR A 71 1.49 -2.19 -4.62
CA THR A 71 2.75 -1.52 -4.97
C THR A 71 3.25 -0.67 -3.80
N GLU A 72 2.36 0.08 -3.16
CA GLU A 72 2.66 0.86 -1.96
C GLU A 72 3.07 -0.04 -0.79
N ALA A 73 2.36 -1.13 -0.54
CA ALA A 73 2.71 -2.10 0.50
C ALA A 73 4.08 -2.75 0.24
N ALA A 74 4.38 -3.10 -1.01
CA ALA A 74 5.69 -3.62 -1.40
C ALA A 74 6.79 -2.57 -1.20
N GLY A 75 6.53 -1.31 -1.56
CA GLY A 75 7.44 -0.18 -1.34
C GLY A 75 7.74 0.04 0.14
N ARG A 76 6.71 0.17 0.98
CA ARG A 76 6.87 0.31 2.45
C ARG A 76 7.61 -0.86 3.07
N ARG A 77 7.34 -2.10 2.61
CA ARG A 77 8.06 -3.28 3.11
C ARG A 77 9.54 -3.23 2.72
N ALA A 78 9.86 -2.81 1.50
CA ALA A 78 11.24 -2.67 1.05
C ALA A 78 11.99 -1.56 1.79
N GLU A 79 11.33 -0.44 2.07
CA GLU A 79 11.88 0.65 2.90
C GLU A 79 12.13 0.19 4.34
N ALA A 80 11.14 -0.45 4.97
CA ALA A 80 11.28 -0.98 6.32
C ALA A 80 12.42 -2.03 6.42
N LEU A 81 12.58 -2.89 5.41
CA LEU A 81 13.70 -3.84 5.35
C LEU A 81 15.05 -3.15 5.23
N LYS A 82 15.15 -2.09 4.40
CA LYS A 82 16.38 -1.30 4.28
C LYS A 82 16.73 -0.57 5.57
N GLU A 83 15.73 0.02 6.22
CA GLU A 83 15.91 0.71 7.50
C GLU A 83 16.34 -0.27 8.59
N ALA A 84 15.69 -1.43 8.69
CA ALA A 84 16.07 -2.48 9.62
C ALA A 84 17.50 -3.00 9.38
N GLN A 85 17.92 -3.20 8.13
CA GLN A 85 19.30 -3.60 7.80
C GLN A 85 20.32 -2.51 8.16
N ALA A 86 19.99 -1.24 7.93
CA ALA A 86 20.84 -0.12 8.30
C ALA A 86 20.99 -0.01 9.82
N GLU A 87 19.89 -0.16 10.55
CA GLU A 87 19.87 -0.16 12.02
C GLU A 87 20.65 -1.35 12.59
N GLU A 88 20.43 -2.57 12.06
CA GLU A 88 21.19 -3.77 12.44
C GLU A 88 22.70 -3.55 12.26
N THR A 89 23.09 -3.02 11.11
CA THR A 89 24.50 -2.71 10.83
C THR A 89 25.04 -1.66 11.80
N ALA A 90 24.28 -0.61 12.09
CA ALA A 90 24.68 0.44 13.03
C ALA A 90 24.84 -0.10 14.46
N VAL A 91 23.92 -0.95 14.91
CA VAL A 91 23.97 -1.60 16.23
C VAL A 91 25.17 -2.54 16.33
N LEU A 92 25.42 -3.36 15.31
CA LEU A 92 26.57 -4.26 15.27
C LEU A 92 27.89 -3.50 15.27
N GLU A 93 28.00 -2.42 14.49
CA GLU A 93 29.19 -1.58 14.46
C GLU A 93 29.42 -0.84 15.78
N LYS A 94 28.34 -0.38 16.44
CA LYS A 94 28.44 0.21 17.78
C LYS A 94 28.92 -0.81 18.80
N ALA A 95 28.34 -2.01 18.82
CA ALA A 95 28.74 -3.09 19.71
C ALA A 95 30.20 -3.51 19.49
N ARG A 96 30.65 -3.58 18.22
CA ARG A 96 32.06 -3.86 17.87
C ARG A 96 33.00 -2.77 18.39
N LYS A 97 32.65 -1.50 18.22
CA LYS A 97 33.44 -0.37 18.73
C LYS A 97 33.52 -0.38 20.26
N GLU A 98 32.40 -0.63 20.94
CA GLU A 98 32.36 -0.76 22.40
C GLU A 98 33.21 -1.94 22.90
N ALA A 99 33.12 -3.09 22.24
CA ALA A 99 33.94 -4.26 22.54
C ALA A 99 35.44 -3.97 22.34
N ALA A 100 35.81 -3.31 21.23
CA ALA A 100 37.20 -2.93 20.96
C ALA A 100 37.72 -1.92 21.99
N ALA A 101 36.93 -0.91 22.36
CA ALA A 101 37.28 0.07 23.38
C ALA A 101 37.44 -0.58 24.77
N SER A 102 36.56 -1.52 25.12
CA SER A 102 36.64 -2.30 26.35
C SER A 102 37.90 -3.17 26.40
N LEU A 103 38.21 -3.85 25.29
CA LEU A 103 39.43 -4.66 25.18
C LEU A 103 40.70 -3.82 25.34
N GLU A 104 40.74 -2.64 24.72
CA GLU A 104 41.87 -1.73 24.84
C GLU A 104 42.02 -1.19 26.27
N ALA A 105 40.91 -0.84 26.93
CA ALA A 105 40.90 -0.43 28.33
C ALA A 105 41.41 -1.54 29.26
N ILE A 106 40.98 -2.80 29.04
CA ILE A 106 41.46 -3.96 29.82
C ILE A 106 42.95 -4.18 29.58
N ARG A 107 43.43 -4.14 28.34
CA ARG A 107 44.85 -4.26 28.01
C ARG A 107 45.69 -3.18 28.70
N GLY A 108 45.21 -1.94 28.70
CA GLY A 108 45.86 -0.83 29.41
C GLY A 108 45.95 -1.07 30.92
N LYS A 109 44.87 -1.56 31.54
CA LYS A 109 44.87 -1.92 32.98
C LYS A 109 45.85 -3.05 33.28
N VAL A 110 45.83 -4.13 32.50
CA VAL A 110 46.74 -5.28 32.67
C VAL A 110 48.19 -4.85 32.49
N ALA A 111 48.50 -4.01 31.50
CA ALA A 111 49.84 -3.50 31.29
C ALA A 111 50.33 -2.65 32.49
N LYS A 112 49.44 -1.83 33.07
CA LYS A 112 49.73 -1.04 34.26
C LYS A 112 49.96 -1.92 35.49
N GLU A 113 49.05 -2.86 35.76
CA GLU A 113 49.18 -3.81 36.87
C GLU A 113 50.46 -4.65 36.75
N ALA A 114 50.83 -5.09 35.54
CA ALA A 114 52.08 -5.81 35.30
C ALA A 114 53.32 -4.93 35.56
N ALA A 115 53.27 -3.64 35.23
CA ALA A 115 54.35 -2.69 35.53
C ALA A 115 54.47 -2.45 37.05
N ASP A 116 53.35 -2.25 37.74
CA ASP A 116 53.30 -2.04 39.19
C ASP A 116 53.82 -3.29 39.93
N ALA A 117 53.39 -4.48 39.53
CA ALA A 117 53.88 -5.75 40.08
C ALA A 117 55.38 -5.95 39.85
N ARG A 118 55.91 -5.59 38.67
CA ARG A 118 57.36 -5.64 38.39
C ARG A 118 58.13 -4.66 39.28
N ALA A 119 57.62 -3.46 39.49
CA ALA A 119 58.26 -2.47 40.36
C ALA A 119 58.31 -2.96 41.82
N LEU A 120 57.21 -3.53 42.32
CA LEU A 120 57.12 -4.12 43.66
C LEU A 120 58.10 -5.28 43.84
N LEU A 121 58.15 -6.21 42.87
CA LEU A 121 59.08 -7.34 42.91
C LEU A 121 60.54 -6.88 42.89
N LYS A 122 60.85 -5.79 42.18
CA LYS A 122 62.21 -5.23 42.14
C LYS A 122 62.61 -4.65 43.50
N GLN A 123 61.73 -3.91 44.16
CA GLN A 123 61.94 -3.44 45.53
C GLN A 123 62.12 -4.60 46.52
N GLN A 124 61.29 -5.63 46.42
CA GLN A 124 61.42 -6.81 47.29
C GLN A 124 62.72 -7.58 47.03
N ALA A 125 63.16 -7.68 45.77
CA ALA A 125 64.43 -8.29 45.43
C ALA A 125 65.64 -7.51 45.96
N GLU A 126 65.61 -6.17 45.93
CA GLU A 126 66.62 -5.32 46.54
C GLU A 126 66.67 -5.49 48.06
N ALA A 127 65.51 -5.49 48.73
CA ALA A 127 65.41 -5.73 50.17
C ALA A 127 65.94 -7.11 50.56
N LEU A 128 65.52 -8.18 49.85
CA LEU A 128 65.99 -9.54 50.08
C LEU A 128 67.51 -9.67 49.83
N SER A 129 68.04 -8.98 48.82
CA SER A 129 69.48 -8.96 48.55
C SER A 129 70.26 -8.28 49.68
N GLY A 130 69.70 -7.22 50.28
CA GLY A 130 70.22 -6.60 51.49
C GLY A 130 70.27 -7.57 52.67
N ASP A 131 69.15 -8.25 52.96
CA ASP A 131 69.06 -9.25 54.04
C ASP A 131 70.06 -10.41 53.86
N ILE A 132 70.25 -10.87 52.61
CA ILE A 132 71.23 -11.92 52.29
C ILE A 132 72.66 -11.43 52.52
N CYS A 133 72.99 -10.22 52.04
CA CYS A 133 74.31 -9.62 52.28
C CYS A 133 74.58 -9.45 53.78
N GLU A 134 73.60 -9.01 54.56
CA GLU A 134 73.73 -8.82 56.00
C GLU A 134 73.96 -10.15 56.74
N LYS A 135 73.25 -11.22 56.35
CA LYS A 135 73.46 -12.57 56.90
C LYS A 135 74.80 -13.20 56.52
N ILE A 136 75.32 -12.94 55.32
CA ILE A 136 76.60 -13.51 54.86
C ILE A 136 77.81 -12.74 55.42
N LEU A 137 77.72 -11.41 55.53
CA LEU A 137 78.82 -10.56 56.00
C LEU A 137 78.89 -10.45 57.53
N GLY A 138 77.86 -10.90 58.26
CA GLY A 138 77.88 -11.02 59.73
C GLY A 138 78.01 -9.70 60.48
N ARG A 139 77.80 -8.56 59.81
CA ARG A 139 77.87 -7.22 60.38
C ARG A 139 76.83 -6.34 59.69
N SER A 140 76.03 -5.64 60.48
CA SER A 140 75.03 -4.69 60.00
C SER A 140 75.69 -3.52 59.27
N LEU A 141 75.03 -3.06 58.21
CA LEU A 141 75.35 -1.84 57.46
C LEU A 141 74.36 -0.74 57.85
#